data_AF-A0A6A8AET8-F1
#
_entry.id   AF-A0A6A8AET8-F1
#
_cell.length_a   1.000
_cell.length_b   1.000
_cell.length_c   1.000
_cell.angle_alpha   90.00
_cell.angle_beta   90.00
_cell.angle_gamma   90.00
#
_symmetry.space_group_name_H-M   'P 1'
#
loop_
_entity.id
_entity.type
_entity.pdbx_description
1 polymer ?
#
loop_
_entity_poly.entity_id
_entity_poly.type
_entity_poly.pdbx_seq_one_letter_code
_entity_poly.pdbx_strand_id
1 'polypeptide(L)'
;MSVADLSIRNGRKKAMFSMWCFMKKTTRHETSHAFRMIAAAVTIFVMAPSVRAEPIMQVVQLVENLTIDTVRNRHSLENAFSFRLKPDEGTSVFSFWIADDLVIDGLPVESISYRQPRPGAGATAGPLLILLLGKGVCVDREALLARFPAMQPAAPSSPHDPNPMLSYSRQTEDATLTLGFPLLQQDCLSKIIYSLANS
;
A
#
# COMPACT_ATOMS: atom_id res chain seq x y z
N MET A 1 13.87 4.47 -62.24
CA MET A 1 15.02 3.77 -61.61
C MET A 1 14.84 3.91 -60.10
N SER A 2 14.91 2.91 -59.25
CA SER A 2 15.00 1.46 -59.41
C SER A 2 14.58 0.91 -58.06
N VAL A 3 13.62 -0.01 -58.04
CA VAL A 3 13.49 -0.96 -56.94
C VAL A 3 14.66 -1.93 -57.12
N ALA A 4 15.45 -2.13 -56.08
CA ALA A 4 16.30 -3.31 -55.90
C ALA A 4 16.99 -3.22 -54.54
N ASP A 5 17.38 -4.29 -53.87
CA ASP A 5 16.94 -5.68 -53.76
C ASP A 5 18.05 -6.35 -52.92
N LEU A 6 17.69 -7.39 -52.15
CA LEU A 6 18.57 -8.49 -51.70
C LEU A 6 19.83 -8.13 -50.86
N SER A 7 20.35 -8.90 -49.93
CA SER A 7 20.14 -10.23 -49.33
C SER A 7 21.39 -10.38 -48.42
N ILE A 8 21.39 -11.12 -47.31
CA ILE A 8 21.89 -12.51 -47.28
C ILE A 8 21.99 -12.94 -45.80
N ARG A 9 21.30 -14.06 -45.49
CA ARG A 9 21.72 -15.27 -44.72
C ARG A 9 22.26 -15.09 -43.28
N ASN A 10 22.15 -16.03 -42.35
CA ASN A 10 21.70 -17.43 -42.28
C ASN A 10 21.64 -17.79 -40.78
N GLY A 11 20.81 -18.76 -40.37
CA GLY A 11 21.06 -19.43 -39.08
C GLY A 11 19.90 -20.13 -38.37
N ARG A 12 19.13 -20.98 -39.07
CA ARG A 12 18.27 -22.00 -38.42
C ARG A 12 19.13 -23.02 -37.67
N LYS A 13 18.74 -23.43 -36.45
CA LYS A 13 18.68 -24.85 -36.05
C LYS A 13 17.55 -25.09 -35.04
N LYS A 14 16.56 -25.89 -35.48
CA LYS A 14 15.55 -26.58 -34.66
C LYS A 14 16.20 -27.83 -34.06
N ALA A 15 15.91 -28.14 -32.80
CA ALA A 15 16.21 -29.46 -32.22
C ALA A 15 14.92 -30.26 -32.07
N MET A 16 14.77 -31.24 -32.96
CA MET A 16 13.85 -32.37 -32.90
C MET A 16 14.52 -33.44 -32.03
N PHE A 17 13.86 -33.94 -30.98
CA PHE A 17 14.32 -35.16 -30.30
C PHE A 17 13.40 -36.32 -30.68
N SER A 18 13.97 -37.25 -31.45
CA SER A 18 13.33 -38.48 -31.90
C SER A 18 13.46 -39.57 -30.84
N MET A 19 12.33 -40.23 -30.58
CA MET A 19 12.15 -41.43 -29.79
C MET A 19 12.69 -42.65 -30.55
N TRP A 20 13.61 -43.41 -29.97
CA TRP A 20 14.06 -44.71 -30.47
C TRP A 20 13.92 -45.76 -29.38
N CYS A 21 13.08 -46.77 -29.66
CA CYS A 21 12.99 -48.03 -28.93
C CYS A 21 14.16 -48.94 -29.33
N PHE A 22 14.77 -49.64 -28.36
CA PHE A 22 15.51 -50.87 -28.64
C PHE A 22 15.39 -51.85 -27.46
N MET A 23 14.72 -52.98 -27.69
CA MET A 23 14.77 -54.17 -26.81
C MET A 23 15.95 -55.05 -27.20
N LYS A 24 16.70 -55.57 -26.23
CA LYS A 24 17.42 -56.85 -26.36
C LYS A 24 17.57 -57.55 -25.00
N LYS A 25 17.56 -58.89 -25.07
CA LYS A 25 17.31 -59.90 -24.03
C LYS A 25 18.46 -60.13 -23.02
N THR A 26 18.02 -60.45 -21.80
CA THR A 26 18.54 -61.25 -20.67
C THR A 26 19.85 -62.06 -20.76
N THR A 27 20.64 -62.04 -19.66
CA THR A 27 21.16 -63.26 -18.95
C THR A 27 21.66 -62.92 -17.53
N ARG A 28 21.41 -63.84 -16.57
CA ARG A 28 21.87 -63.88 -15.15
C ARG A 28 23.41 -64.07 -15.10
N HIS A 29 24.19 -63.95 -14.01
CA HIS A 29 24.08 -64.03 -12.55
C HIS A 29 25.35 -63.34 -12.01
N GLU A 30 25.30 -62.58 -10.90
CA GLU A 30 26.32 -62.67 -9.85
C GLU A 30 25.90 -61.86 -8.62
N THR A 31 25.96 -62.53 -7.48
CA THR A 31 25.72 -62.01 -6.13
C THR A 31 26.90 -61.14 -5.69
N SER A 32 26.66 -59.91 -5.27
CA SER A 32 27.45 -59.32 -4.19
C SER A 32 26.74 -58.14 -3.53
N HIS A 33 26.79 -58.15 -2.21
CA HIS A 33 26.34 -57.12 -1.30
C HIS A 33 26.85 -55.73 -1.70
N ALA A 34 26.02 -54.70 -1.61
CA ALA A 34 26.37 -53.43 -0.95
C ALA A 34 25.37 -52.31 -1.25
N PHE A 35 24.95 -51.66 -0.18
CA PHE A 35 24.57 -50.25 -0.10
C PHE A 35 23.29 -49.78 -0.81
N ARG A 36 22.23 -49.82 0.00
CA ARG A 36 21.18 -48.79 0.04
C ARG A 36 21.77 -47.38 -0.14
N MET A 37 21.28 -46.63 -1.11
CA MET A 37 21.16 -45.17 -1.02
C MET A 37 19.88 -44.76 -1.75
N ILE A 38 18.76 -44.76 -1.02
CA ILE A 38 17.58 -44.01 -1.42
C ILE A 38 17.92 -42.56 -1.10
N ALA A 39 18.38 -41.80 -2.09
CA ALA A 39 18.49 -40.35 -1.98
C ALA A 39 17.06 -39.78 -2.00
N ALA A 40 16.42 -39.74 -0.82
CA ALA A 40 15.21 -38.95 -0.64
C ALA A 40 15.63 -37.47 -0.70
N ALA A 41 15.37 -36.83 -1.83
CA ALA A 41 15.44 -35.38 -1.94
C ALA A 41 14.33 -34.79 -1.06
N VAL A 42 14.65 -34.50 0.19
CA VAL A 42 13.78 -33.73 1.08
C VAL A 42 13.90 -32.28 0.66
N THR A 43 13.00 -31.84 -0.21
CA THR A 43 12.80 -30.41 -0.48
C THR A 43 12.11 -29.81 0.74
N ILE A 44 12.89 -29.29 1.69
CA ILE A 44 12.35 -28.46 2.77
C ILE A 44 11.94 -27.14 2.13
N PHE A 45 10.65 -27.00 1.83
CA PHE A 45 10.07 -25.69 1.54
C PHE A 45 10.04 -24.93 2.88
N VAL A 46 11.11 -24.19 3.17
CA VAL A 46 11.11 -23.21 4.25
C VAL A 46 10.11 -22.14 3.81
N MET A 47 8.85 -22.29 4.21
CA MET A 47 7.94 -21.15 4.27
C MET A 47 8.54 -20.23 5.31
N ALA A 48 9.36 -19.28 4.84
CA ALA A 48 9.73 -18.14 5.65
C ALA A 48 8.39 -17.53 6.12
N PRO A 49 8.11 -17.46 7.43
CA PRO A 49 7.02 -16.64 7.89
C PRO A 49 7.42 -15.23 7.47
N SER A 50 6.77 -14.74 6.42
CA SER A 50 6.74 -13.32 6.13
C SER A 50 6.06 -12.69 7.34
N VAL A 51 6.86 -12.28 8.33
CA VAL A 51 6.45 -11.43 9.45
C VAL A 51 6.20 -10.03 8.86
N ARG A 52 5.22 -9.94 7.95
CA ARG A 52 4.53 -8.67 7.69
C ARG A 52 3.63 -8.52 8.90
N ALA A 53 3.92 -7.57 9.77
CA ALA A 53 2.90 -7.07 10.67
C ALA A 53 1.64 -6.86 9.83
N GLU A 54 0.49 -7.39 10.27
CA GLU A 54 -0.74 -7.19 9.52
C GLU A 54 -0.91 -5.68 9.30
N PRO A 55 -1.13 -5.22 8.05
CA PRO A 55 -1.18 -3.79 7.74
C PRO A 55 -2.16 -3.02 8.64
N ILE A 56 -3.15 -3.72 9.21
CA ILE A 56 -4.07 -3.20 10.22
C ILE A 56 -3.36 -2.59 11.43
N MET A 57 -2.32 -3.23 11.98
CA MET A 57 -1.64 -2.73 13.18
C MET A 57 -0.84 -1.46 12.88
N GLN A 58 -0.25 -1.37 11.70
CA GLN A 58 0.45 -0.16 11.27
C GLN A 58 -0.54 0.98 11.06
N VAL A 59 -1.72 0.72 10.48
CA VAL A 59 -2.78 1.72 10.33
C VAL A 59 -3.28 2.17 11.69
N VAL A 60 -3.49 1.23 12.61
CA VAL A 60 -3.90 1.54 13.98
C VAL A 60 -2.90 2.45 14.66
N GLN A 61 -1.62 2.10 14.62
CA GLN A 61 -0.56 2.91 15.21
C GLN A 61 -0.45 4.30 14.57
N LEU A 62 -0.52 4.38 13.24
CA LEU A 62 -0.54 5.65 12.52
C LEU A 62 -1.68 6.55 13.01
N VAL A 63 -2.90 6.01 13.08
CA VAL A 63 -4.09 6.76 13.51
C VAL A 63 -4.04 7.11 15.00
N GLU A 64 -3.53 6.23 15.87
CA GLU A 64 -3.33 6.52 17.30
C GLU A 64 -2.32 7.65 17.53
N ASN A 65 -1.32 7.78 16.64
CA ASN A 65 -0.36 8.89 16.65
C ASN A 65 -0.92 10.20 16.06
N LEU A 66 -2.11 10.18 15.43
CA LEU A 66 -2.84 11.38 15.02
C LEU A 66 -3.65 11.93 16.19
N THR A 67 -3.02 12.86 16.91
CA THR A 67 -3.62 13.57 18.04
C THR A 67 -3.77 15.05 17.71
N ILE A 68 -4.49 15.77 18.56
CA ILE A 68 -4.59 17.23 18.46
C ILE A 68 -3.21 17.86 18.40
N ASP A 69 -2.29 17.45 19.28
CA ASP A 69 -0.97 18.06 19.36
C ASP A 69 -0.07 17.71 18.18
N THR A 70 -0.21 16.52 17.59
CA THR A 70 0.56 16.17 16.39
C THR A 70 0.06 16.93 15.17
N VAL A 71 -1.25 17.17 15.02
CA VAL A 71 -1.83 17.83 13.83
C VAL A 71 -1.98 19.35 13.98
N ARG A 72 -1.82 19.91 15.20
CA ARG A 72 -2.02 21.34 15.52
C ARG A 72 -1.23 22.28 14.61
N ASN A 73 0.00 21.91 14.27
CA ASN A 73 0.87 22.71 13.41
C ASN A 73 1.81 21.82 12.59
N ARG A 74 2.33 22.36 11.48
CA ARG A 74 3.25 21.64 10.59
C ARG A 74 4.44 21.02 11.31
N HIS A 75 5.07 21.74 12.23
CA HIS A 75 6.31 21.29 12.87
C HIS A 75 6.08 20.09 13.78
N SER A 76 4.99 20.09 14.56
CA SER A 76 4.58 18.94 15.36
C SER A 76 4.37 17.69 14.49
N LEU A 77 3.67 17.85 13.37
CA LEU A 77 3.37 16.76 12.44
C LEU A 77 4.64 16.15 11.83
N GLU A 78 5.51 17.01 11.29
CA GLU A 78 6.79 16.61 10.70
C GLU A 78 7.70 15.90 11.71
N ASN A 79 7.69 16.32 12.98
CA ASN A 79 8.48 15.70 14.03
C ASN A 79 7.90 14.35 14.48
N ALA A 80 6.57 14.24 14.59
CA ALA A 80 5.90 13.02 15.01
C ALA A 80 6.17 11.85 14.05
N PHE A 81 6.22 12.13 12.75
CA PHE A 81 6.35 11.10 11.70
C PHE A 81 7.68 11.16 10.93
N SER A 82 8.62 12.00 11.38
CA SER A 82 9.97 12.10 10.80
C SER A 82 10.03 12.37 9.28
N PHE A 83 9.10 13.16 8.75
CA PHE A 83 9.13 13.63 7.35
C PHE A 83 9.23 15.15 7.25
N ARG A 84 9.31 15.67 6.02
CA ARG A 84 9.28 17.11 5.72
C ARG A 84 8.26 17.41 4.65
N LEU A 85 7.45 18.42 4.91
CA LEU A 85 6.44 18.92 3.99
C LEU A 85 7.00 20.11 3.21
N LYS A 86 6.76 20.10 1.90
CA LYS A 86 7.11 21.19 1.00
C LYS A 86 5.97 22.19 0.96
N PRO A 87 6.23 23.51 1.03
CA PRO A 87 5.19 24.51 0.85
C PRO A 87 4.49 24.33 -0.50
N ASP A 88 3.17 24.50 -0.48
CA ASP A 88 2.32 24.54 -1.67
C ASP A 88 1.59 25.89 -1.75
N GLU A 89 0.93 26.17 -2.87
CA GLU A 89 0.20 27.42 -3.07
C GLU A 89 -0.93 27.56 -2.05
N GLY A 90 -0.75 28.51 -1.12
CA GLY A 90 -1.74 28.81 -0.11
C GLY A 90 -2.77 29.85 -0.53
N THR A 91 -3.79 30.01 0.30
CA THR A 91 -4.80 31.08 0.12
C THR A 91 -4.52 32.24 1.05
N SER A 92 -5.34 33.29 1.00
CA SER A 92 -5.31 34.37 2.00
C SER A 92 -5.56 33.88 3.42
N VAL A 93 -6.30 32.77 3.58
CA VAL A 93 -6.76 32.26 4.89
C VAL A 93 -5.96 31.06 5.38
N PHE A 94 -5.40 30.27 4.47
CA PHE A 94 -4.73 29.01 4.80
C PHE A 94 -3.34 28.91 4.16
N SER A 95 -2.43 28.29 4.88
CA SER A 95 -1.17 27.80 4.35
C SER A 95 -1.28 26.31 4.07
N PHE A 96 -0.63 25.87 2.99
CA PHE A 96 -0.70 24.50 2.49
C PHE A 96 0.71 23.93 2.34
N TRP A 97 0.83 22.64 2.59
CA TRP A 97 2.04 21.89 2.38
C TRP A 97 1.73 20.47 1.91
N ILE A 98 2.65 19.90 1.13
CA ILE A 98 2.51 18.57 0.56
C ILE A 98 3.79 17.74 0.74
N ALA A 99 3.64 16.43 0.72
CA ALA A 99 4.73 15.49 0.49
C ALA A 99 4.19 14.25 -0.21
N ASP A 100 5.00 13.64 -1.06
CA ASP A 100 4.62 12.48 -1.87
C ASP A 100 5.61 11.34 -1.63
N ASP A 101 5.17 10.12 -1.92
CA ASP A 101 5.99 8.90 -1.92
C ASP A 101 6.75 8.67 -0.59
N LEU A 102 6.01 8.67 0.52
CA LEU A 102 6.55 8.47 1.87
C LEU A 102 6.26 7.06 2.40
N VAL A 103 7.04 6.65 3.39
CA VAL A 103 6.74 5.47 4.21
C VAL A 103 6.67 5.92 5.67
N ILE A 104 5.50 5.75 6.30
CA ILE A 104 5.28 6.08 7.71
C ILE A 104 4.98 4.79 8.47
N ASP A 105 5.81 4.44 9.45
CA ASP A 105 5.66 3.22 10.26
C ASP A 105 5.50 1.93 9.40
N GLY A 106 6.14 1.92 8.23
CA GLY A 106 6.08 0.82 7.25
C GLY A 106 4.86 0.84 6.33
N LEU A 107 3.97 1.82 6.45
CA LEU A 107 2.86 2.05 5.52
C LEU A 107 3.30 2.92 4.34
N PRO A 108 3.07 2.49 3.10
CA PRO A 108 3.26 3.36 1.94
C PRO A 108 2.17 4.44 1.93
N VAL A 109 2.60 5.70 1.88
CA VAL A 109 1.76 6.89 1.75
C VAL A 109 2.08 7.53 0.41
N GLU A 110 1.10 7.53 -0.49
CA GLU A 110 1.23 8.09 -1.84
C GLU A 110 1.36 9.61 -1.76
N SER A 111 0.51 10.27 -0.97
CA SER A 111 0.62 11.70 -0.74
C SER A 111 0.06 12.14 0.60
N ILE A 112 0.61 13.25 1.08
CA ILE A 112 0.18 13.98 2.27
C ILE A 112 -0.19 15.39 1.81
N SER A 113 -1.36 15.85 2.21
CA SER A 113 -1.74 17.26 2.11
C SER A 113 -2.07 17.77 3.50
N TYR A 114 -1.37 18.82 3.92
CA TYR A 114 -1.59 19.48 5.19
C TYR A 114 -1.97 20.93 4.98
N ARG A 115 -3.05 21.37 5.63
CA ARG A 115 -3.55 22.74 5.60
C ARG A 115 -3.63 23.28 7.01
N GLN A 116 -3.14 24.49 7.23
CA GLN A 116 -3.19 25.18 8.52
C GLN A 116 -3.75 26.60 8.35
N PRO A 117 -4.64 27.07 9.25
CA PRO A 117 -5.05 28.47 9.30
C PRO A 117 -3.87 29.42 9.43
N ARG A 118 -3.93 30.56 8.73
CA ARG A 118 -3.00 31.66 8.95
C ARG A 118 -3.40 32.44 10.21
N PRO A 119 -2.45 32.78 11.10
CA PRO A 119 -2.75 33.59 12.28
C PRO A 119 -3.44 34.90 11.89
N GLY A 120 -4.59 35.19 12.52
CA GLY A 120 -5.35 36.42 12.28
C GLY A 120 -6.15 36.48 10.97
N ALA A 121 -6.15 35.44 10.14
CA ALA A 121 -6.81 35.45 8.83
C ALA A 121 -8.30 35.08 8.86
N GLY A 122 -8.91 34.92 10.05
CA GLY A 122 -10.34 34.67 10.20
C GLY A 122 -10.82 33.32 9.66
N ALA A 123 -9.96 32.28 9.70
CA ALA A 123 -10.38 30.93 9.32
C ALA A 123 -11.51 30.44 10.22
N THR A 124 -12.48 29.73 9.64
CA THR A 124 -13.60 29.10 10.36
C THR A 124 -13.38 27.60 10.60
N ALA A 125 -12.30 27.05 10.08
CA ALA A 125 -11.91 25.65 10.22
C ALA A 125 -10.47 25.56 10.72
N GLY A 126 -10.19 24.56 11.56
CA GLY A 126 -8.85 24.30 12.07
C GLY A 126 -7.92 23.61 11.06
N PRO A 127 -6.74 23.18 11.52
CA PRO A 127 -5.82 22.35 10.75
C PRO A 127 -6.48 21.10 10.16
N LEU A 128 -6.02 20.70 8.97
CA LEU A 128 -6.50 19.53 8.24
C LEU A 128 -5.32 18.75 7.68
N LEU A 129 -5.28 17.45 7.98
CA LEU A 129 -4.37 16.48 7.39
C LEU A 129 -5.15 15.51 6.51
N ILE A 130 -4.66 15.28 5.31
CA ILE A 130 -5.13 14.24 4.40
C ILE A 130 -3.94 13.36 4.06
N LEU A 131 -4.08 12.06 4.26
CA LEU A 131 -3.14 11.03 3.85
C LEU A 131 -3.81 10.18 2.78
N LEU A 132 -3.21 10.08 1.61
CA LEU A 132 -3.54 9.08 0.60
C LEU A 132 -2.57 7.92 0.76
N LEU A 133 -3.10 6.73 1.02
CA LEU A 133 -2.29 5.53 1.19
C LEU A 133 -1.99 4.92 -0.17
N GLY A 134 -0.78 4.41 -0.33
CA GLY A 134 -0.35 3.75 -1.56
C GLY A 134 -1.17 2.50 -1.86
N LYS A 135 -1.18 2.10 -3.14
CA LYS A 135 -1.81 0.86 -3.58
C LYS A 135 -1.32 -0.33 -2.75
N GLY A 136 -2.25 -1.12 -2.20
CA GLY A 136 -1.93 -2.37 -1.50
C GLY A 136 -1.99 -2.31 0.03
N VAL A 137 -2.40 -1.19 0.64
CA VAL A 137 -2.79 -1.18 2.07
C VAL A 137 -4.18 -1.79 2.22
N CYS A 138 -4.25 -3.10 2.04
CA CYS A 138 -5.48 -3.86 2.22
C CYS A 138 -5.55 -4.41 3.64
N VAL A 139 -6.63 -4.03 4.31
CA VAL A 139 -6.93 -4.27 5.72
C VAL A 139 -8.38 -4.71 5.78
N ASP A 140 -8.67 -5.73 6.58
CA ASP A 140 -10.05 -6.09 6.85
C ASP A 140 -10.76 -4.86 7.45
N ARG A 141 -11.76 -4.36 6.72
CA ARG A 141 -12.46 -3.12 7.07
C ARG A 141 -13.17 -3.27 8.40
N GLU A 142 -13.84 -4.40 8.64
CA GLU A 142 -14.60 -4.61 9.87
C GLU A 142 -13.66 -4.71 11.07
N ALA A 143 -12.55 -5.43 10.91
CA ALA A 143 -11.51 -5.51 11.93
C ALA A 143 -10.90 -4.14 12.22
N LEU A 144 -10.63 -3.32 11.20
CA LEU A 144 -10.08 -1.98 11.38
C LEU A 144 -11.09 -1.06 12.08
N LEU A 145 -12.35 -1.07 11.66
CA LEU A 145 -13.40 -0.27 12.28
C LEU A 145 -13.65 -0.69 13.74
N ALA A 146 -13.50 -1.97 14.07
CA ALA A 146 -13.59 -2.46 15.44
C ALA A 146 -12.50 -1.88 16.37
N ARG A 147 -11.37 -1.41 15.83
CA ARG A 147 -10.32 -0.70 16.59
C ARG A 147 -10.69 0.74 16.90
N PHE A 148 -11.63 1.33 16.17
CA PHE A 148 -12.08 2.71 16.32
C PHE A 148 -13.59 2.76 16.64
N PRO A 149 -13.97 2.53 17.92
CA PRO A 149 -15.38 2.54 18.29
C PRO A 149 -16.01 3.91 18.00
N ALA A 150 -17.32 3.89 17.73
CA ALA A 150 -18.14 5.05 17.34
C ALA A 150 -17.86 5.66 15.95
N MET A 151 -17.14 4.95 15.07
CA MET A 151 -17.13 5.27 13.64
C MET A 151 -18.52 5.10 13.03
N GLN A 152 -18.98 6.12 12.31
CA GLN A 152 -20.26 6.11 11.58
C GLN A 152 -20.03 6.27 10.08
N PRO A 153 -20.86 5.68 9.21
CA PRO A 153 -20.81 5.96 7.78
C PRO A 153 -20.92 7.47 7.54
N ALA A 154 -19.94 8.04 6.85
CA ALA A 154 -19.99 9.40 6.37
C ALA A 154 -20.71 9.44 5.02
N ALA A 155 -21.38 10.55 4.71
CA ALA A 155 -21.98 10.75 3.41
C ALA A 155 -20.91 10.54 2.31
N PRO A 156 -21.24 9.87 1.20
CA PRO A 156 -20.31 9.70 0.11
C PRO A 156 -19.83 11.07 -0.39
N SER A 157 -18.58 11.14 -0.85
CA SER A 157 -18.12 12.30 -1.62
C SER A 157 -19.04 12.49 -2.84
N SER A 158 -19.10 13.72 -3.35
CA SER A 158 -19.97 14.18 -4.44
C SER A 158 -20.39 13.08 -5.43
N PRO A 159 -21.65 13.00 -5.89
CA PRO A 159 -22.10 11.96 -6.82
C PRO A 159 -21.38 11.96 -8.19
N HIS A 160 -20.55 12.96 -8.46
CA HIS A 160 -19.70 13.07 -9.64
C HIS A 160 -18.22 12.74 -9.37
N ASP A 161 -17.89 12.22 -8.18
CA ASP A 161 -16.54 11.77 -7.86
C ASP A 161 -16.17 10.57 -8.76
N PRO A 162 -15.12 10.68 -9.59
CA PRO A 162 -14.69 9.57 -10.45
C PRO A 162 -14.19 8.37 -9.64
N ASN A 163 -13.86 8.56 -8.36
CA ASN A 163 -13.41 7.52 -7.44
C ASN A 163 -14.29 7.53 -6.19
N PRO A 164 -15.55 7.07 -6.28
CA PRO A 164 -16.47 7.13 -5.16
C PRO A 164 -15.91 6.30 -3.98
N MET A 165 -15.97 6.89 -2.79
CA MET A 165 -15.43 6.32 -1.57
C MET A 165 -16.52 6.03 -0.54
N LEU A 166 -16.43 4.86 0.07
CA LEU A 166 -17.14 4.54 1.30
C LEU A 166 -16.31 5.09 2.45
N SER A 167 -16.86 6.06 3.17
CA SER A 167 -16.14 6.74 4.24
C SER A 167 -16.79 6.45 5.58
N TYR A 168 -15.97 6.35 6.63
CA TYR A 168 -16.40 6.23 8.02
C TYR A 168 -15.73 7.31 8.82
N SER A 169 -16.50 8.04 9.62
CA SER A 169 -16.00 9.15 10.42
C SER A 169 -16.37 9.01 11.89
N ARG A 170 -15.45 9.43 12.76
CA ARG A 170 -15.69 9.60 14.19
C ARG A 170 -15.38 11.04 14.54
N GLN A 171 -16.38 11.73 15.07
CA GLN A 171 -16.25 13.10 15.54
C GLN A 171 -16.11 13.11 17.07
N THR A 172 -15.23 13.97 17.55
CA THR A 172 -15.06 14.38 18.95
C THR A 172 -15.32 15.88 19.05
N GLU A 173 -15.23 16.46 20.24
CA GLU A 173 -15.39 17.90 20.44
C GLU A 173 -14.37 18.71 19.62
N ASP A 174 -13.11 18.25 19.59
CA ASP A 174 -12.00 19.01 19.03
C ASP A 174 -11.48 18.48 17.67
N ALA A 175 -11.90 17.27 17.26
CA ALA A 175 -11.34 16.62 16.08
C ALA A 175 -12.31 15.64 15.40
N THR A 176 -12.11 15.45 14.10
CA THR A 176 -12.77 14.42 13.30
C THR A 176 -11.72 13.56 12.61
N LEU A 177 -11.84 12.25 12.79
CA LEU A 177 -11.10 11.23 12.03
C LEU A 177 -12.03 10.63 10.98
N THR A 178 -11.57 10.55 9.73
CA THR A 178 -12.28 9.86 8.64
C THR A 178 -11.38 8.85 7.96
N LEU A 179 -11.89 7.63 7.78
CA LEU A 179 -11.26 6.55 7.02
C LEU A 179 -12.04 6.36 5.72
N GLY A 180 -11.33 6.27 4.60
CA GLY A 180 -11.91 6.14 3.27
C GLY A 180 -11.46 4.87 2.56
N PHE A 181 -12.43 4.13 2.04
CA PHE A 181 -12.26 2.89 1.29
C PHE A 181 -12.85 3.08 -0.12
N PRO A 182 -12.14 2.74 -1.20
CA PRO A 182 -12.71 2.77 -2.54
C PRO A 182 -13.91 1.84 -2.65
N LEU A 183 -15.00 2.26 -3.32
CA LEU A 183 -16.21 1.43 -3.43
C LEU A 183 -15.96 0.05 -4.07
N LEU A 184 -15.00 -0.01 -5.01
CA LEU A 184 -14.63 -1.23 -5.73
C LEU A 184 -13.62 -2.09 -4.98
N GLN A 185 -12.97 -1.57 -3.94
CA GLN A 185 -11.91 -2.22 -3.16
C GLN A 185 -12.13 -1.94 -1.68
N GLN A 186 -13.24 -2.43 -1.14
CA GLN A 186 -13.76 -2.02 0.16
C GLN A 186 -12.88 -2.46 1.35
N ASP A 187 -12.00 -3.43 1.13
CA ASP A 187 -11.01 -3.92 2.11
C ASP A 187 -9.63 -3.30 1.89
N CYS A 188 -9.54 -2.20 1.14
CA CYS A 188 -8.30 -1.46 0.97
C CYS A 188 -8.52 -0.02 1.43
N LEU A 189 -7.82 0.34 2.51
CA LEU A 189 -7.84 1.70 3.02
C LEU A 189 -7.00 2.55 2.08
N SER A 190 -7.59 3.59 1.50
CA SER A 190 -6.89 4.48 0.58
C SER A 190 -6.76 5.91 1.12
N LYS A 191 -7.54 6.28 2.14
CA LYS A 191 -7.57 7.64 2.65
C LYS A 191 -7.74 7.68 4.16
N ILE A 192 -6.93 8.52 4.81
CA ILE A 192 -7.11 8.92 6.21
C ILE A 192 -7.19 10.43 6.23
N ILE A 193 -8.20 10.99 6.90
CA ILE A 193 -8.38 12.43 7.10
C ILE A 193 -8.43 12.68 8.60
N TYR A 194 -7.69 13.68 9.06
CA TYR A 194 -7.76 14.16 10.43
C TYR A 194 -7.91 15.67 10.42
N SER A 195 -9.04 16.17 10.94
CA SER A 195 -9.34 17.60 10.98
C SER A 195 -9.59 18.07 12.39
N LEU A 196 -9.01 19.20 12.75
CA LEU A 196 -9.26 19.85 14.04
C LEU A 196 -10.37 20.88 13.91
N ALA A 197 -11.16 21.03 14.97
CA ALA A 197 -12.06 22.16 15.14
C ALA A 197 -11.24 23.47 15.14
N ASN A 198 -11.90 24.58 14.80
CA ASN A 198 -11.29 25.88 14.91
C ASN A 198 -11.26 26.28 16.40
N SER A 199 -10.09 26.22 17.02
CA SER A 199 -9.85 26.60 18.42
C SER A 199 -9.36 28.04 18.55
#